data_AF-A0A653BU82-F1
#
_entry.id   AF-A0A653BU82-F1
#
_cell.length_a   1.000
_cell.length_b   1.000
_cell.length_c   1.000
_cell.angle_alpha   90.00
_cell.angle_beta   90.00
_cell.angle_gamma   90.00
#
_symmetry.space_group_name_H-M   'P 1'
#
loop_
_entity.id
_entity.type
_entity.pdbx_description
1 polymer ?
#
loop_
_entity_poly.entity_id
_entity_poly.type
_entity_poly.pdbx_seq_one_letter_code
_entity_poly.pdbx_strand_id
1 'polypeptide(L)'
;MEELIRKRGSVRASLTNFSKYVCNLEKLDELSEENLLDLETRVNTIECSMLQKFTDIQDSIEAVCDEAILDREYTNRSDFEDKYYKVLASAKKILVLNKNSSENDIGSASAHSVRSEGHNFIKQQEIQLPIINLPVFDGSLQNWLEFRDVYDSLIHTN
;
A
#
# COMPACT_ATOMS: atom_id res chain seq x y z
N MET A 1 -14.05 20.64 25.24
CA MET A 1 -14.03 20.86 23.78
C MET A 1 -12.65 21.28 23.25
N GLU A 2 -11.98 22.26 23.85
CA GLU A 2 -10.64 22.72 23.40
C GLU A 2 -9.60 21.60 23.25
N GLU A 3 -9.56 20.67 24.20
CA GLU A 3 -8.66 19.51 24.13
C GLU A 3 -8.93 18.64 22.89
N LEU A 4 -10.20 18.41 22.56
CA LEU A 4 -10.60 17.63 21.38
C LEU A 4 -10.19 18.35 20.09
N ILE A 5 -10.40 19.67 20.02
CA ILE A 5 -9.97 20.49 18.89
C ILE A 5 -8.46 20.40 18.70
N ARG A 6 -7.68 20.46 19.79
CA ARG A 6 -6.23 20.30 19.77
C ARG A 6 -5.81 18.90 19.29
N LYS A 7 -6.46 17.84 19.79
CA LYS A 7 -6.22 16.45 19.34
C LYS A 7 -6.52 16.29 17.84
N ARG A 8 -7.66 16.80 17.36
CA ARG A 8 -8.02 16.83 15.94
C ARG A 8 -6.96 17.57 15.11
N GLY A 9 -6.50 18.72 15.61
CA GLY A 9 -5.42 19.50 15.00
C GLY A 9 -4.14 18.68 14.81
N SER A 10 -3.77 17.87 15.79
CA SER A 10 -2.61 16.96 15.70
C SER A 10 -2.77 15.92 14.58
N VAL A 11 -3.95 15.28 14.48
CA VAL A 11 -4.22 14.31 13.40
C VAL A 11 -4.18 14.98 12.02
N ARG A 12 -4.77 16.18 11.89
CA ARG A 12 -4.72 17.00 10.66
C ARG A 12 -3.31 17.40 10.27
N ALA A 13 -2.47 17.75 11.24
CA ALA A 13 -1.07 18.07 11.01
C ALA A 13 -0.32 16.84 10.50
N SER A 14 -0.56 15.67 11.09
CA SER A 14 0.02 14.40 10.64
C SER A 14 -0.34 14.08 9.17
N LEU A 15 -1.64 14.17 8.81
CA LEU A 15 -2.08 13.98 7.42
C LEU A 15 -1.44 15.02 6.47
N THR A 16 -1.29 16.27 6.93
CA THR A 16 -0.65 17.33 6.13
C THR A 16 0.83 17.06 5.91
N ASN A 17 1.54 16.52 6.91
CA ASN A 17 2.93 16.12 6.77
C ASN A 17 3.08 14.95 5.81
N PHE A 18 2.18 13.96 5.87
CA PHE A 18 2.15 12.87 4.91
C PHE A 18 1.87 13.37 3.48
N SER A 19 0.89 14.27 3.32
CA SER A 19 0.61 14.90 2.03
C SER A 19 1.83 15.61 1.45
N LYS A 20 2.58 16.38 2.26
CA LYS A 20 3.83 17.01 1.82
C LYS A 20 4.87 15.98 1.40
N TYR A 21 5.01 14.90 2.16
CA TYR A 21 5.92 13.81 1.83
C TYR A 21 5.57 13.19 0.47
N VAL A 22 4.31 12.82 0.24
CA VAL A 22 3.83 12.28 -1.04
C VAL A 22 4.08 13.26 -2.18
N CYS A 23 3.72 14.54 -2.02
CA CYS A 23 3.96 15.56 -3.04
C CYS A 23 5.45 15.81 -3.32
N ASN A 24 6.35 15.53 -2.38
CA ASN A 24 7.78 15.61 -2.63
C ASN A 24 8.25 14.41 -3.46
N LEU A 25 7.73 13.21 -3.19
CA LEU A 25 8.02 12.02 -4.00
C LEU A 25 7.49 12.15 -5.44
N GLU A 26 6.30 12.73 -5.64
CA GLU A 26 5.73 12.99 -6.98
C GLU A 26 6.60 13.92 -7.85
N LYS A 27 7.51 14.69 -7.25
CA LYS A 27 8.40 15.62 -7.95
C LYS A 27 9.77 15.01 -8.29
N LEU A 28 10.05 13.81 -7.80
CA LEU A 28 11.30 13.11 -8.12
C LEU A 28 11.15 12.42 -9.47
N ASP A 29 12.18 12.54 -10.31
CA ASP A 29 12.21 11.85 -11.61
C ASP A 29 12.38 10.34 -11.43
N GLU A 30 13.18 9.93 -10.43
CA GLU A 30 13.41 8.54 -10.05
C GLU A 30 13.25 8.35 -8.54
N LEU A 31 12.60 7.25 -8.15
CA LEU A 31 12.37 6.87 -6.75
C LEU A 31 13.28 5.70 -6.39
N SER A 32 14.06 5.84 -5.33
CA SER A 32 14.85 4.72 -4.81
C SER A 32 13.96 3.67 -4.14
N GLU A 33 14.45 2.44 -4.05
CA GLU A 33 13.78 1.35 -3.31
C GLU A 33 13.51 1.74 -1.85
N GLU A 34 14.44 2.45 -1.21
CA GLU A 34 14.26 2.97 0.15
C GLU A 34 13.06 3.93 0.25
N ASN A 35 12.87 4.81 -0.75
CA ASN A 35 11.70 5.71 -0.78
C ASN A 35 10.39 4.94 -0.93
N LEU A 36 10.38 3.87 -1.73
CA LEU A 36 9.20 3.05 -1.94
C LEU A 36 8.83 2.27 -0.67
N LEU A 37 9.82 1.70 0.02
CA LEU A 37 9.63 1.00 1.30
C LEU A 37 9.17 1.96 2.42
N ASP A 38 9.75 3.15 2.54
CA ASP A 38 9.29 4.17 3.49
C ASP A 38 7.85 4.61 3.17
N LEU A 39 7.53 4.84 1.90
CA LEU A 39 6.18 5.19 1.47
C LEU A 39 5.17 4.08 1.80
N GLU A 40 5.49 2.82 1.51
CA GLU A 40 4.64 1.67 1.84
C GLU A 40 4.39 1.55 3.34
N THR A 41 5.43 1.73 4.16
CA THR A 41 5.34 1.74 5.63
C THR A 41 4.39 2.84 6.13
N ARG A 42 4.51 4.05 5.57
CA ARG A 42 3.64 5.19 5.93
C ARG A 42 2.20 4.98 5.50
N VAL A 43 1.98 4.46 4.29
CA VAL A 43 0.64 4.10 3.79
C VAL A 43 -0.02 3.14 4.77
N ASN A 44 0.63 2.02 5.09
CA ASN A 44 0.09 1.03 6.02
C ASN A 44 -0.26 1.64 7.39
N THR A 45 0.63 2.48 7.93
CA THR A 45 0.41 3.15 9.22
C THR A 45 -0.83 4.05 9.21
N ILE A 46 -1.02 4.80 8.13
CA ILE A 46 -2.12 5.74 7.96
C ILE A 46 -3.44 5.00 7.77
N GLU A 47 -3.46 3.97 6.91
CA GLU A 47 -4.64 3.14 6.66
C GLU A 47 -5.15 2.46 7.94
N CYS A 48 -4.24 1.92 8.75
CA CYS A 48 -4.61 1.16 9.93
C CYS A 48 -5.25 2.00 11.05
N SER A 49 -4.95 3.31 11.15
CA SER A 49 -5.34 4.03 12.37
C SER A 49 -5.74 5.50 12.22
N MET A 50 -5.37 6.18 11.12
CA MET A 50 -5.53 7.63 11.06
C MET A 50 -6.99 8.06 10.93
N LEU A 51 -7.75 7.41 10.05
CA LEU A 51 -9.15 7.75 9.82
C LEU A 51 -9.98 7.50 11.08
N GLN A 52 -9.85 6.33 11.70
CA GLN A 52 -10.57 5.99 12.95
C GLN A 52 -10.26 7.00 14.06
N LYS A 53 -8.98 7.33 14.29
CA LYS A 53 -8.59 8.33 15.29
C LYS A 53 -9.25 9.69 15.05
N PHE A 54 -9.35 10.11 13.78
CA PHE A 54 -10.04 11.35 13.45
C PHE A 54 -11.54 11.24 13.72
N THR A 55 -12.18 10.17 13.26
CA THR A 55 -13.61 9.90 13.45
C THR A 55 -13.99 9.93 14.92
N ASP A 56 -13.27 9.21 15.79
CA ASP A 56 -13.56 9.17 17.23
C ASP A 56 -13.52 10.56 17.88
N ILE A 57 -12.51 11.37 17.50
CA ILE A 57 -12.37 12.74 17.99
C ILE A 57 -13.49 13.63 17.44
N GLN A 58 -13.81 13.48 16.16
CA GLN A 58 -14.81 14.29 15.47
C GLN A 58 -16.22 13.98 15.98
N ASP A 59 -16.57 12.72 16.19
CA ASP A 59 -17.81 12.27 16.84
C ASP A 59 -17.94 12.90 18.23
N SER A 60 -16.84 12.90 19.01
CA SER A 60 -16.80 13.51 20.34
C SER A 60 -17.00 15.03 20.31
N ILE A 61 -16.57 15.72 19.23
CA ILE A 61 -16.79 17.16 19.05
C ILE A 61 -18.25 17.42 18.68
N GLU A 62 -18.78 16.69 17.69
CA GLU A 62 -20.15 16.83 17.18
C GLU A 62 -21.19 16.52 18.27
N ALA A 63 -20.88 15.62 19.20
CA ALA A 63 -21.74 15.29 20.34
C ALA A 63 -21.83 16.40 21.41
N VAL A 64 -20.85 17.30 21.50
CA VAL A 64 -20.77 18.32 22.57
C VAL A 64 -20.76 19.75 22.06
N CYS A 65 -20.80 19.97 20.74
CA CYS A 65 -20.81 21.29 20.15
C CYS A 65 -22.19 21.93 20.16
N ASP A 66 -22.22 23.26 20.22
CA ASP A 66 -23.46 24.00 20.06
C ASP A 66 -24.01 23.81 18.64
N GLU A 67 -25.34 23.74 18.52
CA GLU A 67 -26.05 23.60 17.23
C GLU A 67 -25.58 24.63 16.19
N ALA A 68 -25.27 25.86 16.65
CA ALA A 68 -24.83 26.96 15.80
C ALA A 68 -23.50 26.70 15.05
N ILE A 69 -22.70 25.72 15.48
CA ILE A 69 -21.44 25.35 14.81
C ILE A 69 -21.46 23.92 14.25
N LEU A 70 -22.54 23.16 14.42
CA LEU A 70 -22.61 21.75 14.03
C LEU A 70 -22.34 21.56 12.53
N ASP A 71 -22.96 22.37 11.66
CA ASP A 71 -22.71 22.35 10.21
C ASP A 71 -21.24 22.58 9.84
N ARG A 72 -20.56 23.45 10.59
CA ARG A 72 -19.11 23.69 10.41
C ARG A 72 -18.32 22.46 10.82
N GLU A 73 -18.73 21.76 11.88
CA GLU A 73 -18.08 20.52 12.29
C GLU A 73 -18.32 19.39 11.28
N TYR A 74 -19.50 19.28 10.67
CA TYR A 74 -19.73 18.36 9.54
C TYR A 74 -18.88 18.70 8.31
N THR A 75 -18.71 19.98 7.99
CA THR A 75 -17.78 20.41 6.93
C THR A 75 -16.35 19.99 7.25
N ASN A 76 -15.92 20.17 8.51
CA ASN A 76 -14.60 19.75 8.97
C ASN A 76 -14.34 18.25 8.81
N ARG A 77 -15.38 17.42 8.91
CA ARG A 77 -15.32 15.99 8.65
C ARG A 77 -15.09 15.72 7.16
N SER A 78 -15.98 16.23 6.31
CA SER A 78 -15.88 16.05 4.86
C SER A 78 -14.51 16.50 4.33
N ASP A 79 -14.05 17.70 4.72
CA ASP A 79 -12.76 18.24 4.30
C ASP A 79 -11.57 17.34 4.68
N PHE A 80 -11.65 16.70 5.85
CA PHE A 80 -10.59 15.80 6.29
C PHE A 80 -10.62 14.49 5.51
N GLU A 81 -11.80 13.89 5.34
CA GLU A 81 -11.98 12.63 4.62
C GLU A 81 -11.57 12.76 3.15
N ASP A 82 -12.00 13.83 2.47
CA ASP A 82 -11.62 14.12 1.10
C ASP A 82 -10.11 14.24 0.95
N LYS A 83 -9.46 14.98 1.86
CA LYS A 83 -8.01 15.13 1.88
C LYS A 83 -7.32 13.79 2.17
N TYR A 84 -7.82 13.01 3.12
CA TYR A 84 -7.28 11.72 3.50
C TYR A 84 -7.26 10.77 2.31
N TYR A 85 -8.41 10.56 1.68
CA TYR A 85 -8.52 9.63 0.56
C TYR A 85 -7.74 10.10 -0.66
N LYS A 86 -7.73 11.40 -0.95
CA LYS A 86 -6.95 11.95 -2.06
C LYS A 86 -5.45 11.69 -1.88
N VAL A 87 -4.91 11.98 -0.70
CA VAL A 87 -3.48 11.80 -0.41
C VAL A 87 -3.10 10.33 -0.41
N LEU A 88 -3.95 9.47 0.16
CA LEU A 88 -3.74 8.02 0.19
C LEU A 88 -3.76 7.42 -1.22
N ALA A 89 -4.68 7.87 -2.08
CA ALA A 89 -4.75 7.45 -3.47
C ALA A 89 -3.50 7.87 -4.25
N SER A 90 -3.02 9.10 -4.08
CA SER A 90 -1.73 9.56 -4.65
C SER A 90 -0.57 8.67 -4.19
N ALA A 91 -0.46 8.40 -2.90
CA ALA A 91 0.58 7.54 -2.35
C ALA A 91 0.56 6.13 -2.96
N LYS A 92 -0.63 5.49 -3.00
CA LYS A 92 -0.79 4.16 -3.59
C LYS A 92 -0.48 4.13 -5.08
N LYS A 93 -0.86 5.19 -5.81
CA LYS A 93 -0.52 5.32 -7.24
C LYS A 93 0.98 5.27 -7.47
N ILE A 94 1.78 5.97 -6.65
CA ILE A 94 3.25 5.95 -6.74
C ILE A 94 3.76 4.51 -6.56
N LEU A 95 3.28 3.79 -5.54
CA LEU A 95 3.70 2.40 -5.30
C LEU A 95 3.37 1.48 -6.47
N VAL A 96 2.17 1.59 -7.06
CA VAL A 96 1.75 0.74 -8.19
C VAL A 96 2.57 1.02 -9.44
N LEU A 97 2.83 2.29 -9.77
CA LEU A 97 3.60 2.65 -10.97
C LEU A 97 5.06 2.15 -10.91
N ASN A 98 5.67 2.16 -9.73
CA ASN A 98 7.05 1.73 -9.56
C ASN A 98 7.18 0.20 -9.48
N LYS A 99 6.20 -0.53 -8.92
CA LYS A 99 6.18 -2.00 -8.96
C LYS A 99 6.16 -2.54 -10.40
N ASN A 100 5.41 -1.91 -11.29
CA ASN A 100 5.33 -2.32 -12.71
C ASN A 100 6.56 -1.94 -13.54
N SER A 101 7.37 -0.98 -13.08
CA SER A 101 8.56 -0.52 -13.81
C SER A 101 9.74 -1.48 -13.60
N SER A 102 9.88 -2.06 -12.41
CA SER A 102 10.94 -3.04 -12.11
C SER A 102 10.79 -4.37 -12.85
N GLU A 103 9.59 -4.74 -13.29
CA GLU A 103 9.36 -5.99 -14.05
C GLU A 103 9.72 -5.86 -15.56
N ASN A 104 9.85 -4.63 -16.08
CA ASN A 104 10.07 -4.39 -17.52
C ASN A 104 11.55 -4.14 -17.90
N ASP A 105 12.48 -4.04 -16.95
CA ASP A 105 13.86 -3.57 -17.22
C ASP A 105 14.94 -4.67 -17.30
N ILE A 106 14.58 -5.96 -17.28
CA ILE A 106 15.52 -7.09 -17.52
C ILE A 106 15.57 -7.46 -19.01
N GLY A 107 15.64 -6.45 -19.89
CA GLY A 107 15.44 -6.65 -21.33
C GLY A 107 16.29 -5.77 -22.27
N SER A 108 17.34 -5.09 -21.79
CA SER A 108 18.18 -4.28 -22.69
C SER A 108 19.65 -4.29 -22.29
N ALA A 109 20.39 -5.31 -22.73
CA ALA A 109 21.84 -5.30 -22.77
C ALA A 109 22.33 -5.50 -24.21
N SER A 110 22.82 -4.40 -24.80
CA SER A 110 23.90 -4.30 -25.79
C SER A 110 23.95 -5.34 -26.93
N ALA A 111 23.36 -4.98 -28.07
CA ALA A 111 23.72 -5.56 -29.37
C ALA A 111 24.77 -4.69 -30.06
N HIS A 112 26.05 -4.92 -29.75
CA HIS A 112 27.13 -4.73 -30.71
C HIS A 112 27.70 -6.10 -31.04
N SER A 113 27.26 -6.71 -32.13
CA SER A 113 28.09 -7.71 -32.80
C SER A 113 27.78 -7.82 -34.27
N VAL A 114 28.87 -7.65 -35.00
CA VAL A 114 29.14 -7.93 -36.40
C VAL A 114 28.47 -9.23 -36.88
N ARG A 115 27.68 -9.08 -37.96
CA ARG A 115 27.42 -10.01 -39.08
C ARG A 115 27.80 -11.49 -38.89
N SER A 116 26.81 -12.39 -38.95
CA SER A 116 26.77 -13.48 -39.94
C SER A 116 25.38 -14.14 -39.95
N GLU A 117 24.83 -14.29 -41.16
CA GLU A 117 23.53 -14.89 -41.46
C GLU A 117 23.50 -16.41 -41.20
N GLY A 118 22.31 -16.94 -40.88
CA GLY A 118 22.02 -18.38 -40.95
C GLY A 118 21.11 -18.90 -39.85
N HIS A 119 19.82 -18.53 -39.90
CA HIS A 119 18.77 -18.94 -38.98
C HIS A 119 18.70 -20.47 -38.76
N ASN A 120 18.92 -20.90 -37.51
CA ASN A 120 18.41 -22.17 -36.99
C ASN A 120 17.59 -21.90 -35.72
N PHE A 121 16.38 -22.44 -35.74
CA PHE A 121 15.39 -22.47 -34.66
C PHE A 121 15.98 -23.21 -33.44
N ILE A 122 16.10 -22.55 -32.29
CA ILE A 122 16.27 -23.22 -31.00
C ILE A 122 15.29 -22.58 -30.02
N LYS A 123 14.23 -23.36 -29.68
CA LYS A 123 13.29 -23.08 -28.60
C LYS A 123 14.08 -23.02 -27.28
N GLN A 124 14.14 -21.86 -26.65
CA GLN A 124 14.59 -21.77 -25.26
C GLN A 124 13.43 -22.13 -24.34
N GLN A 125 13.64 -23.18 -23.56
CA GLN A 125 12.70 -23.66 -22.54
C GLN A 125 12.57 -22.60 -21.44
N GLU A 126 11.33 -22.16 -21.20
CA GLU A 126 10.94 -21.45 -19.99
C GLU A 126 11.21 -22.36 -18.78
N ILE A 127 12.16 -21.98 -17.93
CA ILE A 127 12.34 -22.64 -16.63
C ILE A 127 11.28 -22.04 -15.70
N GLN A 128 10.08 -22.61 -15.70
CA GLN A 128 9.05 -22.29 -14.71
C GLN A 128 9.43 -22.97 -13.39
N LEU A 129 9.45 -22.20 -12.30
CA LEU A 129 9.55 -22.77 -10.95
C LEU A 129 8.34 -23.70 -10.75
N PRO A 130 8.53 -24.92 -10.20
CA PRO A 130 7.41 -25.83 -9.97
C PRO A 130 6.38 -25.15 -9.07
N ILE A 131 5.14 -25.06 -9.56
CA ILE A 131 4.03 -24.47 -8.84
C ILE A 131 3.77 -25.35 -7.61
N ILE A 132 4.02 -24.79 -6.43
CA ILE A 132 3.68 -25.43 -5.18
C ILE A 132 2.16 -25.33 -5.01
N ASN A 133 1.47 -26.45 -5.21
CA ASN A 133 0.03 -26.53 -4.95
C ASN A 133 -0.19 -26.64 -3.45
N LEU A 134 -0.57 -25.53 -2.82
CA LEU A 134 -1.01 -25.55 -1.43
C LEU A 134 -2.34 -26.31 -1.34
N PRO A 135 -2.49 -27.24 -0.37
CA PRO A 135 -3.77 -27.87 -0.15
C PRO A 135 -4.80 -26.80 0.23
N VAL A 136 -6.04 -26.99 -0.22
CA VAL A 136 -7.17 -26.13 0.17
C VAL A 136 -7.94 -26.88 1.24
N PHE A 137 -8.10 -26.29 2.42
CA PHE A 137 -8.89 -26.90 3.48
C PHE A 137 -10.37 -26.87 3.12
N ASP A 138 -11.03 -28.02 3.15
CA ASP A 138 -12.43 -28.22 2.76
C ASP A 138 -13.43 -27.87 3.89
N GLY A 139 -12.93 -27.42 5.05
CA GLY A 139 -13.74 -27.08 6.22
C GLY A 139 -14.12 -28.28 7.08
N SER A 140 -13.68 -29.50 6.75
CA SER A 140 -13.95 -30.70 7.54
C SER A 140 -13.02 -30.80 8.75
N LEU A 141 -13.57 -30.78 9.96
CA LEU A 141 -12.80 -30.93 11.20
C LEU A 141 -12.02 -32.26 11.27
N GLN A 142 -12.49 -33.30 10.58
CA GLN A 142 -11.82 -34.61 10.52
C GLN A 142 -10.48 -34.53 9.76
N ASN A 143 -10.39 -33.62 8.77
CA ASN A 143 -9.24 -33.47 7.87
C ASN A 143 -8.28 -32.36 8.32
N TRP A 144 -8.57 -31.71 9.46
CA TRP A 144 -7.80 -30.58 9.96
C TRP A 144 -6.37 -30.95 10.35
N LEU A 145 -6.19 -32.10 11.02
CA LEU A 145 -4.87 -32.56 11.43
C LEU A 145 -3.98 -32.89 10.23
N GLU A 146 -4.52 -33.58 9.22
CA GLU A 146 -3.79 -33.89 7.99
C GLU A 146 -3.44 -32.63 7.20
N PHE A 147 -4.38 -31.67 7.09
CA PHE A 147 -4.14 -30.38 6.46
C PHE A 147 -3.01 -29.61 7.17
N ARG A 148 -3.03 -29.58 8.51
CA ARG A 148 -2.02 -28.90 9.31
C ARG A 148 -0.63 -29.51 9.12
N ASP A 149 -0.52 -30.83 9.16
CA ASP A 149 0.76 -31.53 9.03
C ASP A 149 1.38 -31.31 7.62
N VAL A 150 0.55 -31.27 6.57
CA VAL A 150 1.00 -30.96 5.21
C VAL A 150 1.43 -29.49 5.08
N TYR A 151 0.68 -28.56 5.67
CA TYR A 151 1.01 -27.13 5.66
C TYR A 151 2.33 -26.85 6.40
N ASP A 152 2.51 -27.43 7.59
CA ASP A 152 3.74 -27.29 8.38
C ASP A 152 4.96 -27.90 7.65
N SER A 153 4.80 -29.04 6.98
CA SER A 153 5.89 -29.64 6.18
C SER A 153 6.26 -28.83 4.93
N LEU A 154 5.32 -28.09 4.33
CA LEU A 154 5.58 -27.30 3.12
C LEU A 154 6.22 -25.94 3.43
N ILE A 155 5.87 -25.33 4.57
CA ILE A 155 6.25 -23.94 4.88
C ILE A 155 7.33 -23.87 5.96
N HIS A 156 7.47 -24.91 6.81
CA HIS A 156 8.37 -24.87 7.97
C HIS A 156 9.53 -25.89 7.94
N THR A 157 9.82 -26.51 6.79
CA THR A 157 11.11 -27.18 6.59
C THR A 157 11.75 -26.81 5.25
N ASN A 158 12.31 -25.60 5.20
CA ASN A 158 13.54 -25.28 4.47
C ASN A 158 14.27 -24.16 5.21
#